data_AF-A0A6V8K036-F1
#
_entry.id   AF-A0A6V8K036-F1
#
_cell.length_a   1.000
_cell.length_b   1.000
_cell.length_c   1.000
_cell.angle_alpha   90.00
_cell.angle_beta   90.00
_cell.angle_gamma   90.00
#
_symmetry.space_group_name_H-M   'P 1'
#
loop_
_entity.id
_entity.type
_entity.pdbx_description
1 polymer ?
#
loop_
_entity_poly.entity_id
_entity_poly.type
_entity_poly.pdbx_seq_one_letter_code
_entity_poly.pdbx_strand_id
1 'polypeptide(L)'
;MPGRSDLEAALAGDVPDAGPFALRMRDLLAARPQRVRELIARYDALAAGVDPARAVLTHGEPHPGNTMREAGGWRLIDWDTVLRAAPERDLWSLDPGDGSVLAAYAAATGVTPRTDMLELFRVRWEVADLASAASRFRAPHAGDEDDEATWGILAELAVPAP
;
A
#
# COMPACT_ATOMS: atom_id res chain seq x y z
N MET A 1 -0.26 9.71 -6.08
CA MET A 1 -1.03 8.46 -5.93
C MET A 1 -2.51 8.81 -5.94
N PRO A 2 -3.39 7.95 -6.48
CA PRO A 2 -4.85 8.16 -6.43
C PRO A 2 -5.34 8.34 -4.98
N GLY A 3 -6.37 9.17 -4.79
CA GLY A 3 -6.99 9.40 -3.47
C GLY A 3 -6.17 10.21 -2.46
N ARG A 4 -4.90 10.56 -2.76
CA ARG A 4 -4.05 11.32 -1.83
C ARG A 4 -4.66 12.67 -1.44
N SER A 5 -5.23 13.39 -2.41
CA SER A 5 -5.88 14.68 -2.15
C SER A 5 -7.04 14.55 -1.18
N ASP A 6 -7.78 13.44 -1.25
CA ASP A 6 -8.93 13.18 -0.38
C ASP A 6 -8.48 12.83 1.04
N LEU A 7 -7.37 12.10 1.18
CA LEU A 7 -6.71 11.88 2.48
C LEU A 7 -6.20 13.17 3.11
N GLU A 8 -5.54 14.02 2.32
CA GLU A 8 -5.04 15.32 2.78
C GLU A 8 -6.18 16.27 3.18
N ALA A 9 -7.29 16.27 2.42
CA ALA A 9 -8.50 17.00 2.77
C ALA A 9 -9.13 16.50 4.07
N ALA A 10 -9.25 15.17 4.24
CA ALA A 10 -9.76 14.56 5.47
C ALA A 10 -8.89 14.92 6.69
N LEU A 11 -7.56 14.91 6.53
CA LEU A 11 -6.60 15.34 7.57
C LEU A 11 -6.69 16.83 7.91
N ALA A 12 -7.18 17.66 6.98
CA ALA A 12 -7.47 19.08 7.21
C ALA A 12 -8.86 19.29 7.84
N GLY A 13 -9.64 18.23 8.04
CA GLY A 13 -10.99 18.27 8.59
C GLY A 13 -12.09 18.46 7.55
N ASP A 14 -11.75 18.47 6.25
CA ASP A 14 -12.72 18.53 5.16
C ASP A 14 -13.31 17.13 4.89
N VAL A 15 -14.30 16.77 5.71
CA VAL A 15 -15.04 15.52 5.62
C VAL A 15 -16.53 15.83 5.47
N PRO A 16 -17.10 15.70 4.26
CA PRO A 16 -18.53 15.85 4.04
C PRO A 16 -19.33 14.81 4.84
N ASP A 17 -20.56 15.15 5.22
CA ASP A 17 -21.52 14.17 5.74
C ASP A 17 -22.02 13.27 4.59
N ALA A 18 -21.23 12.25 4.28
CA ALA A 18 -21.42 11.40 3.11
C ALA A 18 -21.93 9.99 3.45
N GLY A 19 -22.12 9.68 4.73
CA GLY A 19 -22.54 8.37 5.19
C GLY A 19 -22.06 8.05 6.61
N PRO A 20 -22.39 6.86 7.13
CA PRO A 20 -22.21 6.50 8.53
C PRO A 20 -20.74 6.49 9.00
N PHE A 21 -19.76 6.36 8.10
CA PHE A 21 -18.34 6.35 8.44
C PHE A 21 -17.64 7.71 8.31
N ALA A 22 -18.27 8.70 7.67
CA ALA A 22 -17.66 10.01 7.46
C ALA A 22 -17.25 10.67 8.78
N LEU A 23 -18.18 10.74 9.73
CA LEU A 23 -17.93 11.30 11.07
C LEU A 23 -16.85 10.52 11.83
N ARG A 24 -16.91 9.19 11.75
CA ARG A 24 -15.96 8.29 12.44
C ARG A 24 -14.54 8.46 11.90
N MET A 25 -14.38 8.56 10.58
CA MET A 25 -13.10 8.82 9.94
C MET A 25 -12.55 10.19 10.35
N ARG A 26 -13.38 11.23 10.32
CA ARG A 26 -12.99 12.57 10.76
C ARG A 26 -12.42 12.54 12.18
N ASP A 27 -13.14 11.92 13.10
CA ASP A 27 -12.75 11.85 14.51
C ASP A 27 -11.47 11.02 14.72
N LEU A 28 -11.33 9.89 13.99
CA LEU A 28 -10.13 9.05 14.01
C LEU A 28 -8.89 9.82 13.51
N LEU A 29 -9.00 10.49 12.37
CA LEU A 29 -7.91 11.26 11.78
C LEU A 29 -7.57 12.50 12.61
N ALA A 30 -8.57 13.15 13.22
CA ALA A 30 -8.35 14.27 14.13
C ALA A 30 -7.66 13.86 15.44
N ALA A 31 -7.92 12.63 15.93
CA ALA A 31 -7.27 12.11 17.13
C ALA A 31 -5.78 11.78 16.92
N ARG A 32 -5.38 11.41 15.69
CA ARG A 32 -4.01 10.95 15.39
C ARG A 32 -3.44 11.44 14.05
N PRO A 33 -3.46 12.76 13.78
CA PRO A 33 -3.10 13.24 12.46
C PRO A 33 -1.57 13.15 12.18
N GLN A 34 -0.73 13.11 13.22
CA GLN A 34 0.72 13.02 13.08
C GLN A 34 1.15 11.72 12.42
N ARG A 35 0.57 10.57 12.83
CA ARG A 35 0.92 9.25 12.29
C ARG A 35 0.75 9.17 10.78
N VAL A 36 -0.41 9.63 10.29
CA VAL A 36 -0.72 9.62 8.85
C VAL A 36 0.20 10.60 8.10
N ARG A 37 0.47 11.79 8.65
CA ARG A 37 1.40 12.75 8.04
C ARG A 37 2.83 12.22 7.98
N GLU A 38 3.29 11.52 9.01
CA GLU A 38 4.60 10.87 9.04
C GLU A 38 4.70 9.77 7.99
N LEU A 39 3.65 8.96 7.81
CA LEU A 39 3.59 7.95 6.73
C LEU A 39 3.68 8.59 5.35
N ILE A 40 2.91 9.66 5.09
CA ILE A 40 2.96 10.40 3.82
C ILE A 40 4.35 11.00 3.60
N ALA A 41 4.94 11.65 4.61
CA ALA A 41 6.27 12.23 4.52
C ALA A 41 7.36 11.16 4.30
N ARG A 42 7.22 10.00 4.95
CA ARG A 42 8.13 8.86 4.77
C ARG A 42 8.04 8.32 3.34
N TYR A 43 6.83 8.16 2.81
CA TYR A 43 6.61 7.80 1.41
C TYR A 43 7.30 8.78 0.47
N ASP A 44 7.10 10.09 0.65
CA ASP A 44 7.68 11.12 -0.22
C ASP A 44 9.21 11.11 -0.19
N ALA A 45 9.80 10.97 1.00
CA ALA A 45 11.24 10.89 1.18
C ALA A 45 11.85 9.66 0.48
N LEU A 46 11.20 8.50 0.60
CA LEU A 46 11.64 7.26 -0.06
C LEU A 46 11.44 7.33 -1.58
N ALA A 47 10.32 7.90 -2.04
CA ALA A 47 10.01 8.05 -3.45
C ALA A 47 11.02 8.95 -4.18
N ALA A 48 11.59 9.95 -3.49
CA ALA A 48 12.65 10.79 -4.03
C ALA A 48 13.97 10.02 -4.30
N GLY A 49 14.16 8.85 -3.68
CA GLY A 49 15.34 7.98 -3.86
C GLY A 49 15.20 6.92 -4.95
N VAL A 50 14.13 6.94 -5.73
CA VAL A 50 13.91 6.00 -6.84
C VAL A 50 14.93 6.26 -7.94
N ASP A 51 15.63 5.19 -8.34
CA ASP A 51 16.54 5.21 -9.49
C ASP A 51 15.86 4.55 -10.70
N PRO A 52 15.50 5.33 -11.74
CA PRO A 52 14.89 4.79 -12.95
C PRO A 52 15.75 3.76 -13.69
N ALA A 53 17.08 3.80 -13.52
CA ALA A 53 17.99 2.86 -14.17
C ALA A 53 17.84 1.42 -13.66
N ARG A 54 17.25 1.23 -12.47
CA ARG A 54 16.97 -0.09 -11.88
C ARG A 54 15.61 -0.66 -12.29
N ALA A 55 14.85 0.01 -13.15
CA ALA A 55 13.49 -0.38 -13.48
C ALA A 55 13.44 -1.69 -14.30
N VAL A 56 12.74 -2.68 -13.78
CA VAL A 56 12.45 -3.97 -14.43
C VAL A 56 10.95 -4.13 -14.66
N LEU A 57 10.55 -5.14 -15.44
CA LEU A 57 9.14 -5.52 -15.50
C LEU A 57 8.73 -6.12 -14.15
N THR A 58 7.65 -5.60 -13.58
CA THR A 58 7.11 -6.01 -12.27
C THR A 58 5.64 -6.32 -12.40
N HIS A 59 5.19 -7.34 -11.69
CA HIS A 59 3.80 -7.79 -11.62
C HIS A 59 2.93 -6.75 -10.91
N GLY A 60 3.28 -6.40 -9.67
CA GLY A 60 2.57 -5.50 -8.79
C GLY A 60 2.00 -6.18 -7.56
N GLU A 61 1.35 -7.32 -7.75
CA GLU A 61 0.71 -8.07 -6.67
C GLU A 61 1.04 -9.58 -6.76
N PRO A 62 2.32 -9.99 -6.65
CA PRO A 62 2.73 -11.39 -6.82
C PRO A 62 2.40 -12.28 -5.59
N HIS A 63 1.27 -12.05 -4.94
CA HIS A 63 0.85 -12.77 -3.74
C HIS A 63 0.28 -14.16 -4.07
N PRO A 64 0.15 -15.09 -3.08
CA PRO A 64 -0.32 -16.44 -3.34
C PRO A 64 -1.65 -16.56 -4.10
N GLY A 65 -2.57 -15.60 -3.90
CA GLY A 65 -3.84 -15.54 -4.64
C GLY A 65 -3.68 -15.38 -6.17
N ASN A 66 -2.54 -14.85 -6.62
CA ASN A 66 -2.19 -14.65 -8.03
C ASN A 66 -1.23 -15.74 -8.53
N THR A 67 -1.10 -16.84 -7.80
CA THR A 67 -0.28 -17.98 -8.20
C THR A 67 -1.14 -19.23 -8.38
N MET A 68 -0.89 -19.97 -9.47
CA MET A 68 -1.56 -21.24 -9.76
C MET A 68 -0.53 -22.34 -9.96
N ARG A 69 -0.78 -23.51 -9.38
CA ARG A 69 0.08 -24.69 -9.57
C ARG A 69 -0.47 -25.57 -10.69
N GLU A 70 0.32 -25.74 -11.73
CA GLU A 70 0.03 -26.65 -12.86
C GLU A 70 1.03 -27.81 -12.88
N ALA A 71 0.79 -28.80 -13.75
CA ALA A 71 1.68 -29.97 -13.90
C ALA A 71 3.15 -29.58 -14.22
N GLY A 72 3.36 -28.42 -14.85
CA GLY A 72 4.69 -27.89 -15.21
C GLY A 72 5.28 -26.89 -14.21
N GLY A 73 4.66 -26.70 -13.04
CA GLY A 73 5.11 -25.76 -12.02
C GLY A 73 4.15 -24.59 -11.79
N TRP A 74 4.67 -23.54 -11.15
CA TRP A 74 3.88 -22.36 -10.81
C TRP A 74 3.66 -21.44 -12.02
N ARG A 75 2.49 -20.82 -12.06
CA ARG A 75 2.10 -19.74 -12.97
C ARG A 75 1.75 -18.51 -12.15
N LEU A 76 2.18 -17.36 -12.63
CA LEU A 76 1.75 -16.06 -12.12
C LEU A 76 0.65 -15.54 -13.06
N ILE A 77 -0.51 -15.22 -12.50
CA ILE A 77 -1.71 -14.75 -13.20
C ILE A 77 -2.04 -13.32 -12.76
N ASP A 78 -3.04 -12.69 -13.40
CA ASP A 78 -3.48 -11.32 -13.11
C ASP A 78 -2.42 -10.23 -13.40
N TRP A 79 -2.12 -10.07 -14.68
CA TRP A 79 -1.11 -9.12 -15.16
C TRP A 79 -1.64 -7.70 -15.38
N ASP A 80 -2.84 -7.36 -14.91
CA ASP A 80 -3.47 -6.06 -15.18
C ASP A 80 -2.74 -4.88 -14.50
N THR A 81 -1.97 -5.16 -13.45
CA THR A 81 -1.19 -4.15 -12.71
C THR A 81 0.29 -4.10 -13.13
N VAL A 82 0.66 -4.74 -14.25
CA VAL A 82 2.05 -4.82 -14.72
C VAL A 82 2.65 -3.43 -15.00
N LEU A 83 3.86 -3.18 -14.51
CA LEU A 83 4.57 -1.90 -14.72
C LEU A 83 6.08 -2.08 -14.81
N ARG A 84 6.77 -1.09 -15.38
CA ARG A 84 8.21 -0.93 -15.19
C ARG A 84 8.49 -0.16 -13.90
N ALA A 85 9.08 -0.83 -12.91
CA ALA A 85 9.37 -0.27 -11.59
C ALA A 85 10.63 -0.91 -10.99
N ALA A 86 11.09 -0.39 -9.85
CA ALA A 86 12.16 -1.03 -9.09
C ALA A 86 11.72 -2.45 -8.68
N PRO A 87 12.61 -3.46 -8.70
CA PRO A 87 12.25 -4.87 -8.45
C PRO A 87 11.60 -5.08 -7.08
N GLU A 88 11.92 -4.23 -6.11
CA GLU A 88 11.36 -4.26 -4.77
C GLU A 88 9.82 -4.10 -4.75
N ARG A 89 9.20 -3.59 -5.82
CA ARG A 89 7.73 -3.53 -5.98
C ARG A 89 7.07 -4.89 -5.80
N ASP A 90 7.74 -5.94 -6.26
CA ASP A 90 7.23 -7.31 -6.19
C ASP A 90 7.76 -8.07 -4.99
N LEU A 91 8.78 -7.55 -4.29
CA LEU A 91 9.48 -8.30 -3.23
C LEU A 91 9.09 -7.88 -1.82
N TRP A 92 8.57 -6.67 -1.61
CA TRP A 92 8.35 -6.10 -0.27
C TRP A 92 7.43 -6.93 0.64
N SER A 93 6.48 -7.69 0.07
CA SER A 93 5.52 -8.52 0.80
C SER A 93 5.82 -10.02 0.71
N LEU A 94 6.83 -10.43 -0.06
CA LEU A 94 7.15 -11.85 -0.29
C LEU A 94 8.14 -12.40 0.73
N ASP A 95 9.04 -11.57 1.26
CA ASP A 95 10.02 -12.02 2.23
C ASP A 95 9.36 -12.23 3.61
N PRO A 96 9.53 -13.40 4.26
CA PRO A 96 8.94 -13.67 5.56
C PRO A 96 9.65 -12.95 6.72
N GLY A 97 10.67 -12.12 6.42
CA GLY A 97 11.43 -11.33 7.39
C GLY A 97 12.80 -11.93 7.73
N ASP A 98 13.18 -13.06 7.12
CA ASP A 98 14.48 -13.72 7.31
C ASP A 98 15.48 -13.45 6.17
N GLY A 99 15.06 -12.70 5.14
CA GLY A 99 15.88 -12.34 3.99
C GLY A 99 16.10 -13.50 2.99
N SER A 100 15.50 -14.66 3.22
CA SER A 100 15.69 -15.84 2.36
C SER A 100 15.21 -15.61 0.92
N VAL A 101 14.09 -14.89 0.75
CA VAL A 101 13.53 -14.56 -0.57
C VAL A 101 14.42 -13.55 -1.27
N LEU A 102 14.89 -12.53 -0.54
CA LEU A 102 15.79 -11.51 -1.09
C LEU A 102 17.13 -12.10 -1.52
N ALA A 103 17.69 -13.02 -0.73
CA ALA A 103 18.92 -13.73 -1.05
C ALA A 103 18.77 -14.64 -2.28
N ALA A 104 17.67 -15.40 -2.35
CA ALA A 104 17.36 -16.24 -3.51
C ALA A 104 17.17 -15.39 -4.78
N TYR A 105 16.49 -14.25 -4.68
CA TYR A 105 16.33 -13.31 -5.78
C TYR A 105 17.67 -12.76 -6.27
N ALA A 106 18.54 -12.33 -5.35
CA ALA A 106 19.86 -11.81 -5.70
C ALA A 106 20.74 -12.88 -6.35
N ALA A 107 20.71 -14.13 -5.86
CA ALA A 107 21.45 -15.25 -6.45
C ALA A 107 20.96 -15.58 -7.87
N ALA A 108 19.64 -15.52 -8.10
CA ALA A 108 19.04 -15.85 -9.40
C ALA A 108 19.21 -14.74 -10.45
N THR A 109 19.25 -13.47 -10.04
CA THR A 109 19.17 -12.33 -10.97
C THR A 109 20.46 -11.48 -11.02
N GLY A 110 21.33 -11.63 -10.03
CA GLY A 110 22.47 -10.73 -9.80
C GLY A 110 22.07 -9.34 -9.26
N VAL A 111 20.79 -9.11 -8.97
CA VAL A 111 20.27 -7.84 -8.47
C VAL A 111 20.00 -7.95 -6.98
N THR A 112 20.75 -7.22 -6.17
CA THR A 112 20.49 -7.11 -4.72
C THR A 112 19.33 -6.13 -4.47
N PRO A 113 18.23 -6.57 -3.82
CA PRO A 113 17.16 -5.68 -3.40
C PRO A 113 17.66 -4.66 -2.37
N ARG A 114 17.19 -3.41 -2.45
CA ARG A 114 17.52 -2.36 -1.48
C ARG A 114 16.45 -2.25 -0.40
N THR A 115 16.89 -2.16 0.85
CA THR A 115 15.99 -2.07 2.01
C THR A 115 15.10 -0.83 1.98
N ASP A 116 15.62 0.31 1.52
CA ASP A 116 14.86 1.56 1.37
C ASP A 116 13.72 1.43 0.34
N MET A 117 13.95 0.69 -0.74
CA MET A 117 12.93 0.45 -1.78
C MET A 117 11.91 -0.60 -1.35
N LEU A 118 12.30 -1.62 -0.59
CA LEU A 118 11.34 -2.53 0.05
C LEU A 118 10.41 -1.75 0.99
N GLU A 119 10.98 -0.85 1.79
CA GLU A 119 10.20 0.02 2.66
C GLU A 119 9.31 0.97 1.86
N LEU A 120 9.79 1.53 0.75
CA LEU A 120 8.98 2.39 -0.12
C LEU A 120 7.69 1.71 -0.53
N PHE A 121 7.75 0.46 -1.01
CA PHE A 121 6.56 -0.22 -1.48
C PHE A 121 5.63 -0.67 -0.34
N ARG A 122 6.18 -1.03 0.82
CA ARG A 122 5.38 -1.25 2.04
C ARG A 122 4.63 0.02 2.46
N VAL A 123 5.34 1.14 2.60
CA VAL A 123 4.73 2.42 3.01
C VAL A 123 3.77 2.93 1.94
N ARG A 124 4.11 2.79 0.65
CA ARG A 124 3.19 3.11 -0.46
C ARG A 124 1.87 2.35 -0.33
N TRP A 125 1.91 1.07 0.02
CA TRP A 125 0.72 0.26 0.23
C TRP A 125 -0.15 0.85 1.36
N GLU A 126 0.45 1.10 2.53
CA GLU A 126 -0.25 1.70 3.68
C GLU A 126 -0.88 3.06 3.33
N VAL A 127 -0.16 3.94 2.63
CA VAL A 127 -0.73 5.24 2.23
C VAL A 127 -1.82 5.09 1.17
N ALA A 128 -1.70 4.11 0.26
CA ALA A 128 -2.74 3.84 -0.73
C ALA A 128 -4.04 3.34 -0.09
N ASP A 129 -3.96 2.48 0.93
CA ASP A 129 -5.13 2.01 1.68
C ASP A 129 -5.80 3.16 2.45
N LEU A 130 -5.01 4.00 3.13
CA LEU A 130 -5.52 5.22 3.78
C LEU A 130 -6.20 6.17 2.78
N ALA A 131 -5.58 6.37 1.61
CA ALA A 131 -6.11 7.22 0.55
C ALA A 131 -7.41 6.65 -0.05
N SER A 132 -7.48 5.34 -0.23
CA SER A 132 -8.67 4.66 -0.76
C SER A 132 -9.82 4.73 0.24
N ALA A 133 -9.56 4.49 1.53
CA ALA A 133 -10.55 4.63 2.59
C ALA A 133 -11.05 6.08 2.73
N ALA A 134 -10.14 7.07 2.66
CA ALA A 134 -10.53 8.48 2.69
C ALA A 134 -11.40 8.86 1.49
N SER A 135 -11.05 8.38 0.29
CA SER A 135 -11.85 8.61 -0.91
C SER A 135 -13.23 7.96 -0.79
N ARG A 136 -13.30 6.72 -0.27
CA ARG A 136 -14.55 5.98 -0.07
C ARG A 136 -15.48 6.70 0.91
N PHE A 137 -14.98 7.11 2.08
CA PHE A 137 -15.81 7.71 3.13
C PHE A 137 -16.07 9.20 2.98
N ARG A 138 -15.36 9.90 2.08
CA ARG A 138 -15.74 11.25 1.62
C ARG A 138 -16.79 11.23 0.50
N ALA A 139 -17.02 10.08 -0.14
CA ALA A 139 -18.07 9.88 -1.12
C ALA A 139 -19.35 9.29 -0.48
N PRO A 140 -20.53 9.46 -1.11
CA PRO A 140 -21.76 8.81 -0.65
C PRO A 140 -21.59 7.30 -0.44
N HIS A 141 -21.92 6.81 0.75
CA HIS A 141 -21.81 5.40 1.11
C HIS A 141 -22.91 4.98 2.09
N ALA A 142 -23.27 3.70 2.10
CA ALA A 142 -24.44 3.18 2.81
C ALA A 142 -24.09 2.48 4.13
N GLY A 143 -22.82 2.12 4.34
CA GLY A 143 -22.38 1.29 5.45
C GLY A 143 -22.61 -0.20 5.20
N ASP A 144 -22.28 -0.67 4.00
CA ASP A 144 -22.33 -2.09 3.64
C ASP A 144 -21.12 -2.88 4.19
N GLU A 145 -21.03 -4.16 3.85
CA GLU A 145 -19.94 -5.04 4.29
C GLU A 145 -18.56 -4.54 3.80
N ASP A 146 -18.51 -3.93 2.61
CA ASP A 146 -17.29 -3.36 2.05
C ASP A 146 -16.86 -2.09 2.81
N ASP A 147 -17.83 -1.27 3.25
CA ASP A 147 -17.57 -0.11 4.11
C ASP A 147 -17.05 -0.52 5.48
N GLU A 148 -17.63 -1.55 6.11
CA GLU A 148 -17.14 -2.08 7.39
C GLU A 148 -15.71 -2.65 7.26
N ALA A 149 -15.43 -3.38 6.17
CA ALA A 149 -14.08 -3.89 5.89
C ALA A 149 -13.08 -2.75 5.69
N THR A 150 -13.44 -1.74 4.88
CA THR A 150 -12.63 -0.54 4.64
C THR A 150 -12.37 0.23 5.93
N TRP A 151 -13.37 0.31 6.82
CA TRP A 151 -13.22 0.92 8.14
C TRP A 151 -12.21 0.18 9.00
N GLY A 152 -12.24 -1.15 9.00
CA GLY A 152 -11.28 -1.99 9.71
C GLY A 152 -9.83 -1.66 9.32
N ILE A 153 -9.57 -1.60 8.01
CA ILE A 153 -8.24 -1.25 7.45
C ILE A 153 -7.82 0.16 7.88
N LEU A 154 -8.70 1.15 7.72
CA LEU A 154 -8.42 2.53 8.11
C LEU A 154 -8.10 2.64 9.62
N ALA A 155 -8.90 1.98 10.46
CA ALA A 155 -8.74 2.01 11.91
C ALA A 155 -7.41 1.37 12.34
N GLU A 156 -7.01 0.26 11.73
CA GLU A 156 -5.73 -0.39 11.98
C GLU A 156 -4.56 0.52 11.60
N LEU A 157 -4.56 1.04 10.36
CA LEU A 157 -3.45 1.87 9.85
C LEU A 157 -3.29 3.22 10.56
N ALA A 158 -4.39 3.77 11.08
CA ALA A 158 -4.38 5.00 11.87
C ALA A 158 -3.93 4.81 13.33
N VAL A 159 -3.81 3.57 13.80
CA VAL A 159 -3.39 3.21 15.18
C VAL A 159 -1.96 2.64 15.13
N PRO A 160 -1.11 2.86 16.15
CA PRO A 160 0.17 2.18 16.24
C PRO A 160 -0.04 0.65 16.35
N ALA A 161 0.81 -0.14 15.69
CA ALA A 161 0.95 -1.54 16.09
C ALA A 161 1.35 -1.59 17.59
N PRO A 162 0.84 -2.56 18.37
CA PRO A 162 1.13 -2.67 19.80
C PRO A 162 2.63 -2.79 20.11
#